data_AF-A0A926VCZ2-F1
#
_entry.id   AF-A0A926VCZ2-F1
#
_cell.length_a   1.000
_cell.length_b   1.000
_cell.length_c   1.000
_cell.angle_alpha   90.00
_cell.angle_beta   90.00
_cell.angle_gamma   90.00
#
_symmetry.space_group_name_H-M   'P 1'
#
loop_
_entity.id
_entity.type
_entity.pdbx_description
1 polymer ?
#
loop_
_entity_poly.entity_id
_entity_poly.type
_entity_poly.pdbx_seq_one_letter_code
_entity_poly.pdbx_strand_id
1 'polypeptide(L)'
;MLEKAILIESRKFDYPGYYNCESYCRVRIYSPSEQTIVIVSESETNSGTSVTNMAEGIATLVAYHYELDVKKTIWIEHYPEQNNGRSSLFLESFSLVEFDWGCHYPFPYQREIQPIKLKASNPQWTYIDKTEVQQLLGVPL
;
A
#
# COMPACT_ATOMS: atom_id res chain seq x y z
N MET A 1 -7.72 -19.80 -17.68
CA MET A 1 -7.57 -18.34 -17.87
C MET A 1 -7.51 -17.72 -16.50
N LEU A 2 -6.51 -16.90 -16.20
CA LEU A 2 -6.51 -16.11 -14.96
C LEU A 2 -7.73 -15.19 -14.99
N GLU A 3 -8.45 -15.12 -13.90
CA GLU A 3 -9.62 -14.26 -13.78
C GLU A 3 -9.16 -12.80 -13.74
N LYS A 4 -9.83 -11.94 -14.51
CA LYS A 4 -9.45 -10.53 -14.63
C LYS A 4 -9.87 -9.78 -13.37
N ALA A 5 -8.93 -9.12 -12.72
CA ALA A 5 -9.23 -8.26 -11.58
C ALA A 5 -9.99 -7.00 -12.03
N ILE A 6 -10.99 -6.62 -11.24
CA ILE A 6 -11.76 -5.40 -11.46
C ILE A 6 -11.19 -4.31 -10.55
N LEU A 7 -10.86 -3.15 -11.12
CA LEU A 7 -10.52 -1.96 -10.34
C LEU A 7 -11.78 -1.46 -9.64
N ILE A 8 -11.82 -1.57 -8.31
CA ILE A 8 -12.97 -1.16 -7.49
C ILE A 8 -12.76 0.21 -6.84
N GLU A 9 -11.52 0.68 -6.73
CA GLU A 9 -11.19 1.96 -6.11
C GLU A 9 -9.86 2.49 -6.66
N SER A 10 -9.79 3.81 -6.86
CA SER A 10 -8.57 4.51 -7.25
C SER A 10 -8.64 5.95 -6.78
N ARG A 11 -8.09 6.23 -5.60
CA ARG A 11 -8.19 7.57 -5.00
C ARG A 11 -6.91 8.02 -4.32
N LYS A 12 -6.85 9.34 -4.09
CA LYS A 12 -5.89 9.94 -3.16
C LYS A 12 -6.18 9.40 -1.75
N PHE A 13 -5.14 9.03 -1.03
CA PHE A 13 -5.21 8.55 0.35
C PHE A 13 -4.25 9.37 1.21
N ASP A 14 -4.82 10.20 2.09
CA ASP A 14 -4.09 11.00 3.05
C ASP A 14 -3.72 10.15 4.28
N TYR A 15 -2.51 10.31 4.80
CA TYR A 15 -2.03 9.62 6.00
C TYR A 15 -1.12 10.53 6.85
N PRO A 16 -1.08 10.31 8.17
CA PRO A 16 -0.15 11.03 9.03
C PRO A 16 1.26 10.49 8.83
N GLY A 17 2.13 11.30 8.21
CA GLY A 17 3.54 10.98 8.07
C GLY A 17 4.30 11.09 9.40
N TYR A 18 5.62 10.92 9.35
CA TYR A 18 6.49 11.17 10.49
C TYR A 18 6.29 12.59 11.04
N TYR A 19 6.31 12.71 12.37
CA TYR A 19 6.01 13.96 13.08
C TYR A 19 4.64 14.55 12.72
N ASN A 20 3.70 13.71 12.26
CA ASN A 20 2.35 14.09 11.85
C ASN A 20 2.32 15.08 10.65
N CYS A 21 3.32 15.02 9.77
CA CYS A 21 3.30 15.82 8.54
C CYS A 21 2.23 15.33 7.57
N GLU A 22 1.57 16.27 6.88
CA GLU A 22 0.61 15.94 5.84
C GLU A 22 1.31 15.18 4.72
N SER A 23 0.85 13.96 4.48
CA SER A 23 1.41 13.06 3.48
C SER A 23 0.27 12.38 2.75
N TYR A 24 0.47 12.05 1.48
CA TYR A 24 -0.55 11.37 0.71
C TYR A 24 0.05 10.53 -0.41
N CYS A 25 -0.71 9.53 -0.83
CA CYS A 25 -0.38 8.63 -1.93
C CYS A 25 -1.63 8.39 -2.78
N ARG A 26 -1.50 7.57 -3.83
CA ARG A 26 -2.66 7.01 -4.53
C ARG A 26 -2.82 5.54 -4.14
N VAL A 27 -4.00 5.16 -3.69
CA VAL A 27 -4.37 3.77 -3.43
C VAL A 27 -5.27 3.29 -4.56
N ARG A 28 -4.88 2.20 -5.21
CA ARG A 28 -5.74 1.43 -6.13
C ARG A 28 -6.05 0.08 -5.52
N ILE A 29 -7.32 -0.32 -5.53
CA ILE A 29 -7.75 -1.62 -5.04
C ILE A 29 -8.41 -2.38 -6.18
N TYR A 30 -7.90 -3.57 -6.44
CA TYR A 30 -8.42 -4.50 -7.42
C TYR A 30 -8.96 -5.73 -6.70
N SER A 31 -10.10 -6.24 -7.14
CA SER A 31 -10.68 -7.49 -6.63
C SER A 31 -10.74 -8.51 -7.76
N PRO A 32 -9.76 -9.42 -7.91
CA PRO A 32 -10.04 -10.74 -8.42
C PRO A 32 -11.00 -11.49 -7.46
N SER A 33 -11.67 -12.55 -7.92
CA SER A 33 -12.75 -13.22 -7.18
C SER A 33 -12.42 -13.65 -5.74
N GLU A 34 -11.17 -14.08 -5.49
CA GLU A 34 -10.75 -14.69 -4.21
C GLU A 34 -9.64 -13.94 -3.47
N GLN A 35 -9.06 -12.90 -4.07
CA GLN A 35 -7.96 -12.12 -3.50
C GLN A 35 -8.21 -10.62 -3.71
N THR A 36 -7.58 -9.78 -2.91
CA THR A 36 -7.56 -8.34 -3.11
C THR A 36 -6.14 -7.91 -3.44
N ILE A 37 -5.95 -7.09 -4.47
CA ILE A 37 -4.64 -6.52 -4.80
C ILE A 37 -4.70 -5.02 -4.53
N VAL A 38 -3.85 -4.55 -3.63
CA VAL A 38 -3.72 -3.13 -3.28
C VAL A 38 -2.41 -2.61 -3.84
N ILE A 39 -2.49 -1.57 -4.66
CA ILE A 39 -1.32 -0.85 -5.17
C ILE A 39 -1.26 0.52 -4.53
N VAL A 40 -0.23 0.74 -3.71
CA VAL A 40 0.09 2.01 -3.06
C VAL A 40 1.14 2.71 -3.91
N SER A 41 0.72 3.78 -4.60
CA SER A 41 1.62 4.56 -5.46
C SER A 41 2.08 5.83 -4.75
N GLU A 42 3.39 6.06 -4.70
CA GLU A 42 3.93 7.38 -4.31
C GLU A 42 3.35 8.47 -5.20
N SER A 43 3.06 9.64 -4.61
CA SER A 43 2.67 10.80 -5.39
C SER A 43 3.88 11.68 -5.68
N GLU A 44 4.05 12.09 -6.93
CA GLU A 44 5.11 13.02 -7.35
C GLU A 44 5.08 14.36 -6.60
N THR A 45 3.91 14.75 -6.11
CA THR A 45 3.68 16.00 -5.38
C THR A 45 3.59 15.79 -3.86
N ASN A 46 3.84 14.57 -3.37
CA ASN A 46 3.94 14.32 -1.93
C ASN A 46 5.26 14.88 -1.41
N SER A 47 5.18 16.01 -0.70
CA SER A 47 6.32 16.59 0.03
C SER A 47 6.46 16.05 1.46
N GLY A 48 5.56 15.17 1.87
CA GLY A 48 5.50 14.57 3.19
C GLY A 48 6.41 13.35 3.32
N THR A 49 6.02 12.44 4.22
CA THR A 49 6.72 11.16 4.38
C THR A 49 6.39 10.25 3.20
N SER A 50 7.36 9.47 2.74
CA SER A 50 7.20 8.58 1.60
C SER A 50 6.36 7.34 1.91
N VAL A 51 5.85 6.68 0.87
CA VAL A 51 5.07 5.44 1.01
C VAL A 51 5.90 4.30 1.60
N THR A 52 7.19 4.19 1.27
CA THR A 52 8.09 3.18 1.86
C THR A 52 8.23 3.36 3.36
N ASN A 53 8.45 4.60 3.79
CA ASN A 53 8.62 4.92 5.21
C ASN A 53 7.33 4.71 6.01
N MET A 54 6.17 4.86 5.37
CA MET A 54 4.87 4.66 6.01
C MET A 54 4.16 3.37 5.60
N ALA A 55 4.86 2.39 5.02
CA ALA A 55 4.24 1.19 4.44
C ALA A 55 3.35 0.45 5.44
N GLU A 56 3.84 0.21 6.66
CA GLU A 56 3.08 -0.45 7.75
C GLU A 56 1.83 0.36 8.14
N GLY A 57 1.98 1.68 8.28
CA GLY A 57 0.90 2.58 8.66
C GLY A 57 -0.17 2.68 7.58
N ILE A 58 0.24 2.86 6.32
CA ILE A 58 -0.66 2.91 5.16
C ILE A 58 -1.38 1.59 5.02
N ALA A 59 -0.68 0.45 5.06
CA ALA A 59 -1.31 -0.87 4.96
C ALA A 59 -2.35 -1.08 6.07
N THR A 60 -2.02 -0.72 7.31
CA THR A 60 -2.95 -0.78 8.45
C THR A 60 -4.20 0.09 8.22
N LEU A 61 -4.01 1.35 7.81
CA LEU A 61 -5.11 2.29 7.60
C LEU A 61 -5.98 1.90 6.42
N VAL A 62 -5.39 1.45 5.31
CA VAL A 62 -6.12 0.97 4.13
C VAL A 62 -6.90 -0.30 4.47
N ALA A 63 -6.27 -1.28 5.12
CA ALA A 63 -6.95 -2.51 5.53
C ALA A 63 -8.15 -2.22 6.45
N TYR A 64 -7.98 -1.30 7.40
CA TYR A 64 -9.05 -0.87 8.29
C TYR A 64 -10.16 -0.12 7.53
N HIS A 65 -9.81 0.87 6.70
CA HIS A 65 -10.77 1.73 6.01
C HIS A 65 -11.63 0.97 5.00
N TYR A 66 -11.05 -0.03 4.33
CA TYR A 66 -11.71 -0.81 3.30
C TYR A 66 -12.13 -2.21 3.76
N GLU A 67 -12.02 -2.49 5.06
CA GLU A 67 -12.40 -3.77 5.67
C GLU A 67 -11.75 -4.99 4.97
N LEU A 68 -10.46 -4.87 4.61
CA LEU A 68 -9.76 -5.89 3.83
C LEU A 68 -9.42 -7.11 4.69
N ASP A 69 -9.59 -8.30 4.10
CA ASP A 69 -8.98 -9.53 4.64
C ASP A 69 -7.49 -9.54 4.30
N VAL A 70 -6.66 -9.13 5.26
CA VAL A 70 -5.20 -9.01 5.08
C VAL A 70 -4.52 -10.32 4.70
N LYS A 71 -5.13 -11.49 5.01
CA LYS A 71 -4.59 -12.80 4.62
C LYS A 71 -4.84 -13.12 3.15
N LYS A 72 -5.81 -12.44 2.54
CA LYS A 72 -6.16 -12.54 1.12
C LYS A 72 -5.76 -11.27 0.35
N THR A 73 -4.99 -10.38 0.96
CA THR A 73 -4.58 -9.12 0.34
C THR A 73 -3.12 -9.17 -0.07
N ILE A 74 -2.87 -8.93 -1.36
CA ILE A 74 -1.55 -8.69 -1.93
C ILE A 74 -1.29 -7.18 -1.90
N TRP A 75 -0.14 -6.79 -1.34
CA TRP A 75 0.28 -5.38 -1.27
C TRP A 75 1.41 -5.11 -2.23
N ILE A 76 1.27 -4.06 -3.02
CA ILE A 76 2.27 -3.62 -3.99
C ILE A 76 2.60 -2.16 -3.71
N GLU A 77 3.86 -1.89 -3.43
CA GLU A 77 4.42 -0.55 -3.47
C GLU A 77 4.76 -0.19 -4.92
N HIS A 78 4.46 1.03 -5.32
CA HIS A 78 4.72 1.53 -6.67
C HIS A 78 5.28 2.95 -6.62
N TYR A 79 6.41 3.15 -7.30
CA TYR A 79 6.94 4.48 -7.61
C TYR A 79 6.73 4.75 -9.10
N PRO A 80 5.92 5.75 -9.48
CA PRO A 80 5.78 6.11 -10.89
C PRO A 80 7.10 6.69 -11.43
N GLU A 81 7.28 6.60 -12.74
CA GLU A 81 8.38 7.28 -13.42
C GLU A 81 8.29 8.80 -13.17
N GLN A 82 9.30 9.38 -12.53
CA GLN A 82 9.32 10.81 -12.23
C GLN A 82 9.96 11.60 -13.38
N ASN A 83 9.16 12.38 -14.11
CA ASN A 83 9.65 13.30 -15.14
C ASN A 83 9.97 14.68 -14.54
N ASN A 84 11.05 14.78 -13.76
CA ASN A 84 11.46 16.03 -13.12
C ASN A 84 12.48 16.85 -13.95
N GLY A 85 12.63 16.58 -15.25
CA GLY A 85 13.34 17.42 -16.22
C GLY A 85 14.85 17.63 -15.96
N ARG A 86 15.41 17.04 -14.91
CA ARG A 86 16.82 17.20 -14.52
C ARG A 86 17.62 15.90 -14.49
N SER A 87 16.96 14.74 -14.51
CA SER A 87 17.57 13.44 -14.85
C SER A 87 16.55 12.32 -14.65
N SER A 88 16.48 11.34 -15.55
CA SER A 88 15.69 10.11 -15.46
C SER A 88 16.22 9.11 -14.41
N LEU A 89 16.58 9.58 -13.20
CA LEU A 89 17.32 8.76 -12.23
C LEU A 89 16.47 7.69 -11.53
N PHE A 90 15.14 7.76 -11.61
CA PHE A 90 14.27 6.76 -11.01
C PHE A 90 13.27 6.25 -12.05
N LEU A 91 13.57 5.07 -12.60
CA LEU A 91 12.63 4.32 -13.42
C LEU A 91 11.39 3.94 -12.59
N GLU A 92 10.26 3.78 -13.27
CA GLU A 92 9.05 3.18 -12.66
C GLU A 92 9.45 1.87 -11.95
N SER A 93 9.02 1.68 -10.71
CA SER A 93 9.36 0.49 -9.94
C SER A 93 8.18 -0.03 -9.12
N PHE A 94 8.17 -1.35 -8.94
CA PHE A 94 7.16 -2.08 -8.19
C PHE A 94 7.84 -3.04 -7.22
N SER A 95 7.23 -3.18 -6.04
CA SER A 95 7.65 -4.15 -5.04
C SER A 95 6.43 -4.83 -4.44
N LEU A 96 6.41 -6.15 -4.40
CA LEU A 96 5.55 -6.89 -3.47
C LEU A 96 6.00 -6.57 -2.05
N VAL A 97 5.04 -6.27 -1.17
CA VAL A 97 5.32 -5.99 0.24
C VAL A 97 4.58 -7.00 1.09
N GLU A 98 5.34 -7.82 1.81
CA GLU A 98 4.78 -8.73 2.81
C GLU A 98 4.87 -8.09 4.19
N PHE A 99 3.85 -8.31 5.02
CA PHE A 99 3.78 -7.80 6.39
C PHE A 99 3.44 -8.91 7.36
N ASP A 100 4.00 -8.83 8.55
CA ASP A 100 3.48 -9.52 9.72
C ASP A 100 2.25 -8.78 10.24
N TRP A 101 1.16 -9.51 10.46
CA TRP A 101 -0.11 -8.95 10.94
C TRP A 101 -0.41 -9.42 12.37
N GLY A 102 -0.60 -8.48 13.29
CA GLY A 102 -0.87 -8.80 14.69
C GLY A 102 -1.68 -7.74 15.41
N CYS A 103 -2.15 -8.08 16.62
CA CYS A 103 -2.76 -7.11 17.51
C CYS A 103 -1.66 -6.27 18.17
N HIS A 104 -1.70 -4.95 17.95
CA HIS A 104 -0.86 -4.06 18.74
C HIS A 104 -1.67 -3.62 19.96
N TYR A 105 -1.36 -4.21 21.12
CA TYR A 105 -1.84 -3.65 22.37
C TYR A 105 -1.02 -2.39 22.65
N PRO A 106 -1.66 -1.21 22.82
CA PRO A 106 -0.98 -0.16 23.55
C PRO A 106 -0.59 -0.77 24.91
N PHE A 107 0.63 -0.51 25.38
CA PHE A 107 1.08 -0.90 26.71
C PHE A 107 -0.04 -0.70 27.76
N PRO A 108 -0.10 -1.52 28.83
CA PRO A 108 -1.29 -1.72 29.68
C PRO A 108 -1.81 -0.49 30.46
N TYR A 109 -1.37 0.73 30.15
CA TYR A 109 -1.70 1.96 30.86
C TYR A 109 -2.86 2.79 30.25
N GLN A 110 -3.37 2.47 29.06
CA GLN A 110 -4.52 3.20 28.48
C GLN A 110 -5.68 2.24 28.18
N ARG A 111 -6.61 2.14 29.14
CA ARG A 111 -7.77 1.22 29.10
C ARG A 111 -8.90 1.67 28.15
N GLU A 112 -8.75 2.78 27.44
CA GLU A 112 -9.84 3.41 26.67
C GLU A 112 -9.62 3.44 25.15
N ILE A 113 -8.47 2.99 24.65
CA ILE A 113 -8.25 2.86 23.21
C ILE A 113 -8.64 1.44 22.80
N GLN A 114 -9.69 1.29 22.00
CA GLN A 114 -9.99 0.00 21.38
C GLN A 114 -8.72 -0.45 20.63
N PRO A 115 -8.20 -1.66 20.90
CA PRO A 115 -7.00 -2.11 20.21
C PRO A 115 -7.28 -2.10 18.71
N ILE A 116 -6.37 -1.49 17.94
CA ILE A 116 -6.29 -1.80 16.52
C ILE A 116 -5.96 -3.29 16.47
N LYS A 117 -6.99 -4.11 16.23
CA LYS A 117 -6.89 -5.58 16.30
C LYS A 117 -5.91 -6.13 15.28
N LEU A 118 -5.58 -5.34 14.25
CA LEU A 118 -4.81 -5.74 13.10
C LEU A 118 -3.90 -4.59 12.66
N LYS A 119 -2.62 -4.70 12.96
CA LYS A 119 -1.57 -3.75 12.58
C LYS A 119 -0.54 -4.48 11.74
N ALA A 120 -0.17 -3.90 10.60
CA ALA A 120 0.95 -4.36 9.79
C ALA A 120 2.27 -4.04 10.48
N SER A 121 3.24 -4.94 10.34
CA SER A 121 4.59 -4.78 10.87
C SER A 121 5.61 -5.52 10.03
N ASN A 122 6.90 -5.25 10.24
CA ASN A 122 8.01 -5.99 9.65
C ASN A 122 7.92 -6.12 8.12
N PRO A 123 7.84 -5.00 7.37
CA PRO A 123 7.68 -5.01 5.93
C PRO A 123 8.88 -5.66 5.23
N GLN A 124 8.59 -6.54 4.28
CA GLN A 124 9.59 -7.20 3.43
C GLN A 124 9.28 -6.92 1.97
N TRP A 125 10.23 -6.30 1.25
CA TRP A 125 10.07 -5.93 -0.15
C TRP A 125 10.70 -6.96 -1.08
N THR A 126 9.92 -7.42 -2.05
CA THR A 126 10.40 -8.21 -3.19
C THR A 126 10.15 -7.43 -4.47
N TYR A 127 11.20 -7.06 -5.18
CA TYR A 127 11.08 -6.37 -6.47
C TYR A 127 10.37 -7.25 -7.49
N ILE A 128 9.41 -6.66 -8.20
CA ILE A 128 8.71 -7.26 -9.33
C ILE A 128 8.65 -6.25 -10.47
N ASP A 129 8.49 -6.72 -11.70
CA ASP A 129 8.30 -5.85 -12.85
C ASP A 129 6.82 -5.57 -13.16
N LYS A 130 6.59 -4.60 -14.04
CA LYS A 130 5.24 -4.23 -14.48
C LYS A 130 4.48 -5.38 -15.14
N THR A 131 5.17 -6.29 -15.82
CA THR A 131 4.58 -7.46 -16.45
C THR A 131 4.03 -8.41 -15.40
N GLU A 132 4.78 -8.66 -14.33
CA GLU A 132 4.35 -9.48 -13.19
C GLU A 132 3.12 -8.87 -12.50
N VAL A 133 3.09 -7.54 -12.29
CA VAL A 133 1.89 -6.86 -11.75
C VAL A 133 0.68 -7.07 -12.65
N GLN A 134 0.83 -6.90 -13.97
CA GLN A 134 -0.28 -7.11 -14.92
C GLN A 134 -0.73 -8.57 -14.98
N GLN A 135 0.17 -9.53 -14.75
CA GLN A 135 -0.18 -10.95 -14.64
C GLN A 135 -1.00 -11.23 -13.38
N LEU A 136 -0.63 -10.64 -12.24
CA LEU A 136 -1.41 -10.73 -11.00
C LEU A 136 -2.81 -10.14 -11.18
N LEU A 137 -2.93 -9.03 -11.91
CA LEU A 137 -4.19 -8.36 -12.18
C LEU A 137 -5.01 -9.04 -13.29
N GLY A 138 -4.39 -9.76 -14.22
CA GLY A 138 -5.03 -10.24 -15.44
C GLY A 138 -5.49 -9.12 -16.40
N VAL A 139 -5.08 -7.87 -16.15
CA VAL A 139 -5.40 -6.68 -16.94
C VAL A 139 -4.18 -5.75 -17.05
N PRO A 140 -4.10 -4.91 -18.10
CA PRO A 140 -3.07 -3.87 -18.20
C PRO A 140 -3.16 -2.85 -17.05
N LEU A 141 -2.00 -2.28 -16.67
CA LEU A 141 -1.86 -1.33 -15.56
C LEU A 141 -2.00 0.13 -15.97
#